data_AF-A0A210PKG4-F1
#
_entry.id   AF-A0A210PKG4-F1
#
_cell.length_a   1.000
_cell.length_b   1.000
_cell.length_c   1.000
_cell.angle_alpha   90.00
_cell.angle_beta   90.00
_cell.angle_gamma   90.00
#
_symmetry.space_group_name_H-M   'P 1'
#
loop_
_entity.id
_entity.type
_entity.pdbx_description
1 polymer ?
#
loop_
_entity_poly.entity_id
_entity_poly.type
_entity_poly.pdbx_seq_one_letter_code
_entity_poly.pdbx_strand_id
1 'polypeptide(L)'
;MMFLAESKPRDIFNRIVSLVETLRDSGTTRVLVAEILPRGSFKAPGLNKTVFDRQRNKINALLRKKYDKDFVRFPDIKYPTDYLPDLVHLDTRETTTKNTGMKKYASRIRRCLHSS
;
A
#
# COMPACT_ATOMS: atom_id res chain seq x y z
N MET A 1 -28.91 -4.44 11.96
CA MET A 1 -27.78 -3.76 12.62
C MET A 1 -26.55 -3.94 11.73
N MET A 2 -26.10 -2.90 11.01
CA MET A 2 -24.94 -3.00 10.11
C MET A 2 -23.66 -2.75 10.92
N PHE A 3 -22.80 -3.76 11.03
CA PHE A 3 -21.46 -3.60 11.60
C PHE A 3 -20.63 -2.72 10.66
N LEU A 4 -20.11 -1.61 11.17
CA LEU A 4 -19.18 -0.74 10.44
C LEU A 4 -17.78 -1.34 10.54
N ALA A 5 -16.96 -1.15 9.50
CA ALA A 5 -15.52 -1.43 9.58
C ALA A 5 -14.85 -0.37 10.49
N GLU A 6 -14.85 -0.63 11.80
CA GLU A 6 -14.52 0.32 12.88
C GLU A 6 -13.02 0.60 13.09
N SER A 7 -12.13 -0.01 12.30
CA SER A 7 -10.69 0.17 12.44
C SER A 7 -10.30 1.64 12.25
N LYS A 8 -9.75 2.28 13.30
CA LYS A 8 -9.30 3.67 13.19
C LYS A 8 -7.97 3.71 12.41
N PRO A 9 -7.78 4.70 11.51
CA PRO A 9 -6.52 4.89 10.79
C PRO A 9 -5.28 4.90 11.68
N ARG A 10 -5.39 5.46 12.88
CA ARG A 10 -4.28 5.55 13.85
C ARG A 10 -3.88 4.18 14.38
N ASP A 11 -4.82 3.27 14.57
CA ASP A 11 -4.57 1.92 15.09
C ASP A 11 -3.83 1.08 14.05
N ILE A 12 -4.24 1.17 12.78
CA ILE A 12 -3.54 0.51 11.67
C ILE A 12 -2.13 1.07 11.51
N PHE A 13 -1.98 2.40 11.57
CA PHE A 13 -0.67 3.05 11.55
C PHE A 13 0.25 2.55 12.67
N ASN A 14 -0.25 2.52 13.92
CA ASN A 14 0.53 2.06 15.07
C ASN A 14 0.96 0.58 14.92
N ARG A 15 0.09 -0.28 14.39
CA ARG A 15 0.43 -1.68 14.13
C ARG A 15 1.53 -1.83 13.07
N ILE A 16 1.48 -1.05 11.99
CA ILE A 16 2.54 -1.03 10.97
C ILE A 16 3.86 -0.57 11.61
N VAL A 17 3.81 0.49 12.43
CA VAL A 17 4.98 1.00 13.14
C VAL A 17 5.61 -0.03 14.04
N SER A 18 4.82 -0.70 14.86
CA SER A 18 5.28 -1.77 15.76
C SER A 18 5.92 -2.93 14.99
N LEU A 19 5.37 -3.30 13.84
CA LEU A 19 5.97 -4.33 12.98
C LEU A 19 7.34 -3.89 12.44
N VAL A 20 7.47 -2.64 11.99
CA VAL A 20 8.75 -2.11 11.50
C VAL A 20 9.80 -2.05 12.60
N GLU A 21 9.40 -1.64 13.81
CA GLU A 21 10.27 -1.62 14.99
C GLU A 21 10.74 -3.04 15.34
N THR A 22 9.83 -4.02 15.36
CA THR A 22 10.16 -5.44 15.57
C THR A 22 11.17 -5.97 14.55
N LEU A 23 11.01 -5.62 13.27
CA LEU A 23 11.97 -6.02 12.22
C LEU A 23 13.35 -5.42 12.45
N ARG A 24 13.42 -4.15 12.85
CA ARG A 24 14.70 -3.49 13.17
C ARG A 24 15.38 -4.11 14.38
N ASP A 25 14.61 -4.43 15.42
CA ASP A 25 15.11 -5.07 16.63
C ASP A 25 15.65 -6.49 16.36
N SER A 26 15.13 -7.17 15.31
CA SER A 26 15.66 -8.45 14.84
C SER A 26 16.96 -8.34 14.01
N GLY A 27 17.54 -7.15 13.88
CA GLY A 27 18.79 -6.90 13.13
C GLY A 27 18.58 -6.52 11.66
N THR A 28 17.34 -6.26 11.23
CA THR A 28 17.09 -5.74 9.87
C THR A 28 17.59 -4.31 9.74
N THR A 29 18.59 -4.10 8.89
CA THR A 29 19.28 -2.80 8.73
C THR A 29 18.43 -1.74 8.05
N ARG A 30 17.50 -2.14 7.17
CA ARG A 30 16.64 -1.22 6.42
C ARG A 30 15.26 -1.83 6.17
N VAL A 31 14.22 -1.05 6.47
CA VAL A 31 12.82 -1.41 6.22
C VAL A 31 12.17 -0.27 5.45
N LEU A 32 11.63 -0.59 4.28
CA LEU A 32 10.87 0.33 3.45
C LEU A 32 9.38 0.10 3.62
N VAL A 33 8.61 1.17 3.68
CA VAL A 33 7.15 1.11 3.87
C VAL A 33 6.46 1.65 2.63
N ALA A 34 5.72 0.80 1.95
CA ALA A 34 4.92 1.18 0.79
C ALA A 34 3.59 1.84 1.20
N GLU A 35 3.08 2.73 0.34
CA GLU A 35 1.73 3.26 0.50
C GLU A 35 0.66 2.17 0.32
N ILE A 36 -0.44 2.29 1.06
CA ILE A 36 -1.63 1.47 0.84
C ILE A 36 -2.27 1.92 -0.48
N LEU A 37 -2.43 0.97 -1.40
CA LEU A 37 -2.90 1.22 -2.76
C LEU A 37 -4.43 1.39 -2.85
N PRO A 38 -4.94 2.10 -3.88
CA PRO A 38 -6.38 2.25 -4.12
C PRO A 38 -7.04 0.90 -4.43
N ARG A 39 -8.25 0.68 -3.91
CA ARG A 39 -9.08 -0.51 -4.18
C ARG A 39 -10.55 -0.10 -4.31
N GLY A 40 -11.39 -0.99 -4.84
CA GLY A 40 -12.81 -0.69 -5.06
C GLY A 40 -13.79 -1.85 -4.85
N SER A 41 -13.33 -3.10 -4.79
CA SER A 41 -14.17 -4.27 -4.57
C SER A 41 -14.10 -4.71 -3.11
N PHE A 42 -15.21 -4.55 -2.39
CA PHE A 42 -15.32 -4.88 -0.97
C PHE A 42 -16.55 -5.74 -0.72
N LYS A 43 -16.37 -6.85 0.00
CA LYS A 43 -17.47 -7.74 0.42
C LYS A 43 -17.99 -7.46 1.83
N ALA A 44 -17.29 -6.61 2.58
CA ALA A 44 -17.61 -6.31 3.97
C ALA A 44 -18.74 -5.26 4.07
N PRO A 45 -19.79 -5.49 4.88
CA PRO A 45 -20.83 -4.50 5.14
C PRO A 45 -20.24 -3.17 5.62
N GLY A 46 -20.75 -2.04 5.09
CA GLY A 46 -20.30 -0.70 5.48
C GLY A 46 -18.94 -0.28 4.92
N LEU A 47 -18.19 -1.17 4.26
CA LEU A 47 -16.96 -0.82 3.56
C LEU A 47 -17.25 -0.53 2.09
N ASN A 48 -17.18 0.74 1.70
CA ASN A 48 -17.22 1.15 0.30
C ASN A 48 -15.94 1.91 -0.06
N LYS A 49 -15.77 2.19 -1.35
CA LYS A 49 -14.59 2.89 -1.88
C LYS A 49 -14.33 4.23 -1.19
N THR A 50 -15.37 5.01 -0.91
CA THR A 50 -15.22 6.31 -0.25
C THR A 50 -14.71 6.17 1.18
N VAL A 51 -15.24 5.21 1.95
CA VAL A 51 -14.80 4.91 3.32
C VAL A 51 -13.36 4.39 3.30
N PHE A 52 -13.06 3.45 2.42
CA PHE A 52 -11.72 2.90 2.25
C PHE A 52 -10.71 3.99 1.89
N ASP A 53 -10.97 4.79 0.86
CA ASP A 53 -10.06 5.84 0.39
C ASP A 53 -9.82 6.90 1.48
N ARG A 54 -10.83 7.23 2.27
CA ARG A 54 -10.69 8.13 3.42
C ARG A 54 -9.74 7.56 4.47
N GLN A 55 -9.90 6.29 4.83
CA GLN A 55 -9.00 5.63 5.79
C GLN A 55 -7.59 5.51 5.22
N ARG A 56 -7.46 4.99 4.00
CA ARG A 56 -6.21 4.82 3.25
C ARG A 56 -5.40 6.11 3.19
N ASN A 57 -6.01 7.22 2.79
CA ASN A 57 -5.32 8.51 2.66
C ASN A 57 -4.81 9.01 4.02
N LYS A 58 -5.59 8.83 5.10
CA LYS A 58 -5.15 9.18 6.45
C LYS A 58 -3.96 8.33 6.90
N ILE A 59 -4.00 7.02 6.67
CA ILE A 59 -2.90 6.11 7.02
C ILE A 59 -1.64 6.47 6.23
N ASN A 60 -1.75 6.62 4.91
CA ASN A 60 -0.61 6.97 4.04
C ASN A 60 0.01 8.32 4.43
N ALA A 61 -0.78 9.31 4.83
CA ALA A 61 -0.25 10.58 5.31
C ALA A 61 0.57 10.42 6.61
N LEU A 62 0.10 9.60 7.55
CA LEU A 62 0.83 9.28 8.77
C LEU A 62 2.12 8.50 8.49
N LEU A 63 2.05 7.48 7.63
CA LEU A 63 3.22 6.68 7.22
C LEU A 63 4.26 7.56 6.53
N ARG A 64 3.85 8.40 5.58
CA ARG A 64 4.73 9.35 4.91
C ARG A 64 5.44 10.26 5.90
N LYS A 65 4.71 10.79 6.89
CA LYS A 65 5.29 11.67 7.92
C LYS A 65 6.31 10.93 8.80
N LYS A 66 6.10 9.65 9.13
CA LYS A 66 7.03 8.88 10.00
C LYS A 66 8.25 8.35 9.25
N TYR A 67 8.08 7.87 8.02
CA TYR A 67 9.15 7.17 7.29
C TYR A 67 9.86 8.02 6.23
N ASP A 68 9.27 9.13 5.80
CA ASP A 68 9.86 10.09 4.84
C ASP A 68 10.55 9.40 3.65
N LYS A 69 11.90 9.41 3.59
CA LYS A 69 12.70 8.77 2.53
C LYS A 69 12.51 7.26 2.40
N ASP A 70 12.11 6.58 3.48
CA ASP A 70 11.84 5.15 3.50
C ASP A 70 10.37 4.83 3.16
N PHE A 71 9.56 5.85 2.88
CA PHE A 71 8.18 5.70 2.40
C PHE A 71 8.11 5.66 0.87
N VAL A 72 7.63 4.55 0.31
CA VAL A 72 7.57 4.33 -1.14
C VAL A 72 6.16 4.56 -1.67
N ARG A 73 6.04 5.40 -2.70
CA ARG A 73 4.77 5.71 -3.38
C ARG A 73 4.70 5.13 -4.79
N PHE A 74 3.49 4.84 -5.22
CA PHE A 74 3.11 4.27 -6.51
C PHE A 74 1.93 5.04 -7.13
N PRO A 75 2.11 6.33 -7.48
CA PRO A 75 1.05 7.16 -8.05
C PRO A 75 0.57 6.69 -9.43
N ASP A 76 1.36 5.86 -10.10
CA ASP A 76 1.06 5.34 -11.43
C ASP A 76 0.17 4.08 -11.38
N ILE A 77 -0.05 3.46 -10.21
CA ILE A 77 -0.91 2.28 -10.08
C ILE A 77 -2.38 2.71 -10.03
N LYS A 78 -3.18 2.11 -10.91
CA LYS A 78 -4.60 2.40 -11.11
C LYS A 78 -5.44 1.16 -10.84
N TYR A 79 -6.43 1.32 -9.97
CA TYR A 79 -7.50 0.34 -9.80
C TYR A 79 -8.63 0.61 -10.81
N PRO A 80 -9.23 -0.41 -11.45
CA PRO A 80 -8.88 -1.84 -11.38
C PRO A 80 -7.82 -2.27 -12.40
N THR A 81 -7.36 -1.37 -13.27
CA THR A 81 -6.54 -1.70 -14.46
C THR A 81 -5.26 -2.49 -14.18
N ASP A 82 -4.56 -2.17 -13.09
CA ASP A 82 -3.29 -2.81 -12.74
C ASP A 82 -3.46 -4.00 -11.77
N TYR A 83 -4.68 -4.53 -11.61
CA TYR A 83 -5.01 -5.62 -10.70
C TYR A 83 -5.41 -6.90 -11.44
N LEU A 84 -5.15 -8.05 -10.83
CA LEU A 84 -5.67 -9.35 -11.26
C LEU A 84 -7.21 -9.39 -11.17
N PRO A 85 -7.87 -10.37 -11.82
CA PRO A 85 -9.33 -10.51 -11.77
C PRO A 85 -9.93 -10.61 -10.36
N ASP A 86 -9.13 -10.96 -9.35
CA ASP A 86 -9.57 -10.96 -7.94
C ASP A 86 -9.72 -9.56 -7.32
N LEU A 87 -9.23 -8.51 -8.01
CA LEU A 87 -9.31 -7.11 -7.61
C LEU A 87 -8.63 -6.82 -6.25
N VAL A 88 -7.69 -7.69 -5.87
CA VAL A 88 -6.92 -7.64 -4.62
C VAL A 88 -5.43 -7.54 -4.95
N HIS A 89 -4.93 -8.43 -5.81
CA HIS A 89 -3.52 -8.54 -6.13
C HIS A 89 -3.19 -7.74 -7.40
N LEU A 90 -1.98 -7.18 -7.45
CA LEU A 90 -1.50 -6.48 -8.63
C LEU A 90 -1.21 -7.49 -9.75
N ASP A 91 -1.55 -7.14 -11.00
CA ASP A 91 -1.14 -7.94 -12.16
C ASP A 91 0.32 -7.60 -12.50
N THR A 92 1.24 -8.43 -12.02
CA THR A 92 2.69 -8.26 -12.24
C THR A 92 3.18 -8.93 -13.52
N ARG A 93 2.30 -9.50 -14.34
CA ARG A 93 2.72 -10.19 -15.57
C ARG A 93 3.19 -9.17 -16.60
N GLU A 94 4.37 -9.40 -17.19
CA GLU A 94 4.89 -8.59 -18.30
C GLU A 94 4.17 -8.95 -19.62
N THR A 95 2.87 -8.68 -19.72
CA THR A 95 2.05 -9.13 -20.86
C THR A 95 1.81 -8.06 -21.92
N THR A 96 2.31 -6.83 -21.75
CA THR A 96 2.02 -5.74 -22.70
C THR A 96 3.22 -4.84 -23.02
N THR A 97 3.36 -4.53 -24.31
CA THR A 97 4.21 -3.49 -24.90
C THR A 97 3.90 -2.08 -24.39
N LYS A 98 2.79 -1.88 -23.65
CA LYS A 98 2.43 -0.61 -23.04
C LYS A 98 3.26 -0.35 -21.77
N ASN A 99 3.70 0.91 -21.60
CA ASN A 99 4.28 1.40 -20.35
C ASN A 99 3.18 1.50 -19.28
N THR A 100 2.91 0.40 -18.58
CA THR A 100 1.94 0.36 -17.48
C THR A 100 2.55 0.90 -16.19
N GLY A 101 1.71 1.27 -15.21
CA GLY A 101 2.15 1.64 -13.87
C GLY A 101 3.01 0.55 -13.22
N MET A 102 2.82 -0.71 -13.63
CA MET A 102 3.56 -1.88 -13.14
C MET A 102 5.02 -1.94 -13.58
N LYS A 103 5.37 -1.47 -14.78
CA LYS A 103 6.80 -1.33 -15.18
C LYS A 103 7.52 -0.30 -14.30
N LYS A 104 6.84 0.81 -13.98
CA LYS A 104 7.36 1.83 -13.06
C LYS A 104 7.42 1.29 -11.63
N TYR A 105 6.44 0.50 -11.19
CA TYR A 105 6.43 -0.19 -9.90
C TYR A 105 7.66 -1.10 -9.76
N ALA A 106 7.87 -2.03 -10.70
CA ALA A 106 9.01 -2.94 -10.69
C ALA A 106 10.35 -2.18 -10.72
N SER A 107 10.47 -1.13 -11.55
CA SER A 107 11.66 -0.26 -11.57
C SER A 107 11.90 0.46 -10.24
N ARG A 108 10.86 0.95 -9.57
CA ARG A 108 10.97 1.61 -8.25
C ARG A 108 11.42 0.61 -7.18
N ILE A 109 10.81 -0.58 -7.13
CA ILE A 109 11.21 -1.64 -6.20
C ILE A 109 12.68 -2.01 -6.43
N ARG A 110 13.10 -2.23 -7.69
CA ARG A 110 14.51 -2.52 -8.02
C ARG A 110 15.43 -1.40 -7.53
N ARG A 111 15.13 -0.13 -7.79
CA ARG A 111 15.94 0.99 -7.29
C ARG A 111 16.02 1.00 -5.77
N CYS A 112 14.90 0.81 -5.08
CA CYS A 112 14.87 0.74 -3.62
C CYS A 112 15.80 -0.35 -3.07
N LEU A 113 15.89 -1.50 -3.72
CA LEU A 113 16.79 -2.59 -3.33
C LEU A 113 18.27 -2.26 -3.58
N HIS A 114 18.60 -1.65 -4.72
CA HIS A 114 19.99 -1.35 -5.12
C HIS A 114 20.55 -0.05 -4.52
N SER A 115 19.70 0.81 -3.95
CA SER A 115 20.13 2.05 -3.27
C SER A 115 20.50 1.81 -1.80
N SER A 116 20.96 0.60 -1.47
CA SER A 116 21.27 0.14 -0.11
C SER A 116 22.77 -0.01 0.06
#